data_AF-A0A2S5L5U6-F1
#
_entry.id   AF-A0A2S5L5U6-F1
#
_cell.length_a   1.000
_cell.length_b   1.000
_cell.length_c   1.000
_cell.angle_alpha   90.00
_cell.angle_beta   90.00
_cell.angle_gamma   90.00
#
_symmetry.space_group_name_H-M   'P 1'
#
loop_
_entity.id
_entity.type
_entity.pdbx_description
1 polymer ?
#
loop_
_entity_poly.entity_id
_entity_poly.type
_entity_poly.pdbx_seq_one_letter_code
_entity_poly.pdbx_strand_id
1 'polypeptide(L)'
;MNTLNNHDLTTEVASKAWWHYGHMWLVVGGPLVVVCASFITLYFAVKVPDPVVDADYYRKGIEINKTLEGRHDGLVPAIQGRNHAATGIKPSQP
;
A
#
# COMPACT_ATOMS: atom_id res chain seq x y z
N MET A 1 71.63 4.21 37.68
CA MET A 1 70.97 5.36 37.01
C MET A 1 70.22 4.81 35.80
N ASN A 2 68.91 4.61 35.90
CA ASN A 2 68.09 4.11 34.80
C ASN A 2 67.24 5.29 34.31
N THR A 3 67.64 5.89 33.19
CA THR A 3 66.87 6.92 32.50
C THR A 3 65.76 6.25 31.69
N LEU A 4 64.56 6.13 32.27
CA LEU A 4 63.37 5.73 31.52
C LEU A 4 62.95 6.92 30.65
N ASN A 5 63.15 6.80 29.34
CA ASN A 5 62.73 7.80 28.37
C ASN A 5 61.20 7.86 28.34
N ASN A 6 60.63 9.02 28.67
CA ASN A 6 59.18 9.28 28.68
C ASN A 6 58.49 9.14 27.31
N HIS A 7 59.23 8.81 26.24
CA HIS A 7 58.68 8.61 24.90
C HIS A 7 57.92 7.28 24.73
N ASP A 8 58.07 6.33 25.66
CA ASP A 8 57.41 5.02 25.59
C ASP A 8 55.98 5.02 26.18
N LEU A 9 55.62 6.09 26.91
CA LEU A 9 54.31 6.24 27.56
C LEU A 9 53.21 6.77 26.64
N THR A 10 53.56 7.22 25.42
CA THR A 10 52.62 7.87 24.49
C THR A 10 52.18 6.98 23.34
N THR A 11 52.41 5.66 23.42
CA THR A 11 51.77 4.71 22.52
C THR A 11 50.29 4.53 22.92
N GLU A 12 49.56 5.64 23.00
CA GLU A 12 48.10 5.61 22.91
C GLU A 12 47.79 4.89 21.60
N VAL A 13 47.06 3.77 21.69
CA VAL A 13 46.45 3.15 20.54
C VAL A 13 45.51 4.20 19.95
N ALA A 14 45.98 4.94 18.95
CA ALA A 14 45.22 6.02 18.33
C ALA A 14 43.91 5.44 17.79
N SER A 15 42.83 5.65 18.53
CA SER A 15 41.50 5.17 18.13
C SER A 15 41.10 5.88 16.84
N LYS A 16 40.69 5.11 15.84
CA LYS A 16 40.21 5.71 14.59
C LYS A 16 38.91 6.43 14.86
N ALA A 17 38.64 7.47 14.07
CA ALA A 17 37.37 8.14 14.15
C ALA A 17 36.20 7.18 13.88
N TRP A 18 35.10 7.36 14.61
CA TRP A 18 33.97 6.41 14.70
C TRP A 18 33.33 6.00 13.36
N TRP A 19 33.39 6.86 12.33
CA TRP A 19 32.87 6.56 10.98
C TRP A 19 33.72 5.55 10.19
N HIS A 20 34.95 5.23 10.64
CA HIS A 20 35.77 4.20 10.02
C HIS A 20 35.29 2.77 10.35
N TYR A 21 34.51 2.60 11.41
CA TYR A 21 34.04 1.28 11.83
C TYR A 21 32.78 0.90 11.04
N GLY A 22 32.82 -0.19 10.29
CA GLY A 22 31.67 -0.65 9.47
C GLY A 22 30.38 -0.86 10.28
N HIS A 23 30.48 -1.29 11.53
CA HIS A 23 29.34 -1.52 12.41
C HIS A 23 28.54 -0.24 12.73
N MET A 24 29.18 0.93 12.72
CA MET A 24 28.48 2.22 12.90
C MET A 24 27.42 2.43 11.82
N TRP A 25 27.73 2.02 10.58
CA TRP A 25 26.80 2.14 9.46
C TRP A 25 25.61 1.19 9.55
N LEU A 26 25.70 0.09 10.30
CA LEU A 26 24.53 -0.74 10.61
C LEU A 26 23.56 -0.03 11.55
N VAL A 27 24.11 0.72 12.52
CA VAL A 27 23.32 1.49 13.49
C VAL A 27 22.65 2.70 12.82
N VAL A 28 23.38 3.43 11.98
CA VAL A 28 22.84 4.62 11.28
C VAL A 28 22.05 4.25 10.02
N GLY A 29 22.41 3.15 9.36
CA GLY A 29 21.78 2.70 8.12
C GLY A 29 20.32 2.32 8.31
N GLY A 30 19.96 1.65 9.40
CA GLY A 30 18.56 1.31 9.69
C GLY A 30 17.64 2.54 9.71
N PRO A 31 17.90 3.53 10.59
CA PRO A 31 17.16 4.78 10.61
C PRO A 31 17.17 5.53 9.27
N LEU A 32 18.32 5.59 8.59
CA LEU A 32 18.44 6.27 7.30
C LEU A 32 17.52 5.65 6.23
N VAL A 33 17.44 4.32 6.17
CA VAL A 33 16.57 3.59 5.24
C VAL A 33 15.10 3.91 5.51
N VAL A 34 14.68 3.95 6.78
CA VAL A 34 13.29 4.28 7.15
C VAL A 34 12.93 5.70 6.72
N VAL A 35 13.83 6.66 6.93
CA VAL A 35 13.64 8.05 6.48
C VAL A 35 13.47 8.10 4.97
N CYS A 36 14.35 7.46 4.19
CA CYS A 36 14.21 7.38 2.73
C CYS A 36 12.89 6.72 2.30
N ALA A 37 12.50 5.61 2.93
CA ALA A 37 11.24 4.92 2.65
C ALA A 37 10.03 5.84 2.89
N SER A 38 10.03 6.62 3.98
CA SER A 38 8.94 7.56 4.28
C SER A 38 8.74 8.61 3.19
N PHE A 39 9.83 9.14 2.63
CA PHE A 39 9.77 10.09 1.52
C PHE A 39 9.29 9.44 0.23
N ILE A 40 9.69 8.19 -0.04
CA ILE A 40 9.22 7.44 -1.20
C ILE A 40 7.70 7.21 -1.10
N THR A 41 7.21 6.79 0.07
CA THR A 41 5.77 6.63 0.31
C THR A 41 5.02 7.96 0.17
N LEU A 42 5.56 9.04 0.73
CA LEU A 42 4.97 10.38 0.59
C LEU A 42 4.90 10.80 -0.89
N TYR A 43 5.96 10.53 -1.66
CA TYR A 43 6.00 10.81 -3.08
C TYR A 43 4.88 10.08 -3.84
N PHE A 44 4.69 8.78 -3.57
CA PHE A 44 3.58 8.02 -4.17
C PHE A 44 2.22 8.58 -3.78
N ALA A 45 2.03 8.91 -2.50
CA ALA A 45 0.77 9.47 -2.01
C ALA A 45 0.39 10.79 -2.70
N VAL A 46 1.37 11.63 -3.05
CA VAL A 46 1.13 12.92 -3.71
C VAL A 46 0.99 12.76 -5.24
N LYS A 47 1.77 11.87 -5.85
CA LYS A 47 1.85 11.76 -7.32
C LYS A 47 0.89 10.77 -7.93
N VAL A 48 0.51 9.73 -7.19
CA VAL A 48 -0.36 8.65 -7.64
C VAL A 48 -1.61 8.66 -6.77
N PRO A 49 -2.54 9.60 -7.02
CA PRO A 49 -3.84 9.54 -6.37
C PRO A 49 -4.52 8.25 -6.79
N ASP A 50 -4.86 7.40 -5.83
CA ASP A 50 -5.70 6.23 -6.06
C ASP A 50 -7.06 6.75 -6.56
N PRO A 51 -7.48 6.46 -7.80
CA PRO A 51 -8.75 6.94 -8.31
C PRO A 51 -9.88 6.34 -7.48
N VAL A 52 -10.38 7.12 -6.53
CA VAL A 52 -11.60 6.83 -5.79
C VAL A 52 -12.72 6.72 -6.79
N VAL A 53 -13.27 5.51 -6.91
CA VAL A 53 -14.55 5.13 -7.55
C VAL A 53 -15.19 6.28 -8.31
N ASP A 54 -15.15 6.21 -9.64
CA ASP A 54 -15.76 7.21 -10.54
C ASP A 54 -17.08 7.73 -9.95
N ALA A 55 -17.29 9.04 -9.94
CA ALA A 55 -18.54 9.63 -9.44
C ALA A 55 -19.77 9.01 -10.13
N ASP A 56 -19.57 8.52 -11.36
CA ASP A 56 -20.56 7.83 -12.15
C ASP A 56 -20.81 6.38 -11.74
N TYR A 57 -20.03 5.77 -10.84
CA TYR A 57 -20.29 4.41 -10.32
C TYR A 57 -21.65 4.34 -9.61
N TYR A 58 -21.98 5.37 -8.82
CA TYR A 58 -23.29 5.49 -8.19
C TYR A 58 -24.41 5.71 -9.22
N ARG A 59 -24.14 6.51 -10.26
CA ARG A 59 -25.08 6.69 -11.37
C ARG A 59 -25.29 5.40 -12.15
N LYS A 60 -24.23 4.65 -12.43
CA LYS A 60 -24.25 3.36 -13.10
C LYS A 60 -25.11 2.36 -12.32
N GLY A 61 -24.97 2.32 -11.00
CA GLY A 61 -25.79 1.47 -10.12
C GLY A 61 -27.29 1.80 -10.20
N ILE A 62 -27.64 3.09 -10.23
CA ILE A 62 -29.03 3.55 -10.36
C ILE A 62 -29.57 3.32 -11.78
N GLU A 63 -28.76 3.57 -12.81
CA GLU A 63 -29.14 3.40 -14.22
C GLU A 63 -29.27 1.93 -14.63
N ILE A 64 -28.53 1.01 -13.98
CA ILE A 64 -28.74 -0.43 -14.14
C ILE A 64 -30.18 -0.80 -13.76
N ASN A 65 -30.71 -0.26 -12.66
CA ASN A 65 -32.09 -0.50 -12.26
C ASN A 65 -33.10 0.05 -13.29
N LYS A 66 -32.83 1.23 -13.85
CA LYS A 66 -33.72 1.89 -14.83
C LYS A 66 -33.69 1.24 -16.21
N THR A 67 -32.53 0.73 -16.63
CA THR A 67 -32.39 -0.03 -17.88
C THR A 67 -32.90 -1.47 -17.75
N LEU A 68 -32.86 -2.07 -16.55
CA LEU A 68 -33.55 -3.32 -16.22
C LEU A 68 -35.08 -3.14 -16.27
N GLU A 69 -35.60 -2.02 -15.77
CA GLU A 69 -37.03 -1.67 -15.80
C GLU A 69 -37.58 -1.54 -17.24
N GLY A 70 -36.76 -1.05 -18.18
CA GLY A 70 -37.09 -0.98 -19.61
C GLY A 70 -36.87 -2.28 -20.39
N ARG A 71 -36.21 -3.28 -19.79
CA ARG A 71 -35.89 -4.60 -20.38
C ARG A 71 -36.62 -5.73 -19.66
N HIS A 72 -37.78 -5.41 -19.09
CA HIS A 72 -38.58 -6.25 -18.19
C HIS A 72 -39.29 -7.44 -18.86
N ASP A 73 -38.85 -7.87 -20.05
CA ASP A 73 -39.40 -9.05 -20.72
C ASP A 73 -38.53 -10.31 -20.59
N GLY A 74 -37.32 -10.22 -20.02
CA GLY A 74 -36.40 -11.37 -19.96
C GLY A 74 -35.40 -11.43 -18.81
N LEU A 75 -35.41 -10.50 -17.85
CA LEU A 75 -34.40 -10.43 -16.79
C LEU A 75 -35.05 -10.54 -15.41
N VAL A 76 -35.63 -11.70 -15.10
CA VAL A 76 -36.08 -12.00 -13.74
C VAL A 76 -34.85 -12.01 -12.80
N PRO A 77 -34.95 -11.46 -11.57
CA PRO A 77 -33.84 -11.44 -10.62
C PRO A 77 -33.19 -12.81 -10.47
N ALA A 78 -31.86 -12.89 -10.34
CA ALA A 78 -31.14 -14.18 -10.35
C ALA A 78 -31.69 -15.21 -9.34
N ILE A 79 -32.17 -14.73 -8.18
CA ILE A 79 -32.85 -15.56 -7.16
C ILE A 79 -34.19 -16.11 -7.65
N GLN A 80 -34.95 -15.31 -8.40
CA GLN A 80 -36.26 -15.70 -8.97
C GLN A 80 -36.09 -16.54 -10.25
N GLY A 81 -35.07 -16.26 -11.07
CA GLY A 81 -34.79 -16.97 -12.32
C GLY A 81 -34.32 -18.41 -12.14
N ARG A 82 -33.59 -18.72 -11.06
CA ARG A 82 -33.03 -20.06 -10.83
C ARG A 82 -34.08 -21.17 -10.79
N ASN A 83 -35.29 -20.86 -10.31
CA ASN A 83 -36.37 -21.84 -10.15
C ASN A 83 -37.47 -21.75 -11.23
N HIS A 84 -37.54 -20.66 -12.00
CA HIS A 84 -38.58 -20.46 -13.03
C HIS A 84 -38.09 -20.80 -14.46
N ALA A 85 -36.80 -21.06 -14.66
CA ALA A 85 -36.25 -21.44 -15.97
C ALA A 85 -36.80 -22.77 -16.52
N ALA A 86 -37.31 -23.66 -15.66
CA ALA A 86 -37.81 -24.98 -16.04
C ALA A 86 -39.33 -25.02 -16.31
N THR A 87 -40.09 -24.00 -15.91
CA THR A 87 -41.57 -24.04 -15.92
C THR A 87 -42.23 -23.11 -16.93
N GLY A 88 -41.48 -22.18 -17.54
CA GLY A 88 -41.96 -21.32 -18.65
C GLY A 88 -43.08 -20.32 -18.30
N ILE A 89 -43.60 -20.36 -17.07
CA ILE A 89 -44.65 -19.45 -16.59
C ILE A 89 -44.04 -18.15 -16.06
N LYS A 90 -44.44 -17.02 -16.66
CA LYS A 90 -44.12 -15.68 -16.12
C LYS A 90 -44.89 -15.50 -14.80
N PRO A 91 -44.24 -15.06 -13.70
CA PRO A 91 -44.97 -14.70 -12.49
C PRO A 91 -45.89 -13.51 -12.78
N SER A 92 -47.19 -13.64 -12.47
CA SER A 92 -48.14 -12.53 -12.56
C SER A 92 -47.88 -11.55 -11.41
N GLN A 93 -47.59 -10.29 -11.76
CA GLN A 93 -47.34 -9.20 -10.83
C GLN A 93 -48.67 -8.74 -10.20
N PRO A 94 -48.76 -8.57 -8.86
CA PRO A 94 -49.85 -7.83 -8.24
C PRO A 94 -49.73 -6.32 -8.51
#